data_AF-M7SD06-F1
#
_entry.id   AF-M7SD06-F1
#
_cell.length_a   1.000
_cell.length_b   1.000
_cell.length_c   1.000
_cell.angle_alpha   90.00
_cell.angle_beta   90.00
_cell.angle_gamma   90.00
#
_symmetry.space_group_name_H-M   'P 1'
#
loop_
_entity.id
_entity.type
_entity.pdbx_description
1 polymer ?
#
loop_
_entity_poly.entity_id
_entity_poly.type
_entity_poly.pdbx_seq_one_letter_code
_entity_poly.pdbx_strand_id
1 'polypeptide(L)'
;MVALPLFKLATLFIRHVSKYGANRIKLQAHEHPKFRQFAAKYGQSIHQLNMRLSVALLRNVDAEIKAREKAEAPTVKTKEQIEKEEAIRAKHGETSQEVRAKRNPSFISVWKRKFRPLPEGKAVDLFADVIGDGFILFVAAAIILYESLRLSQKPDSNAEKLKELSQRFDELDKREKDLEESEKHYQSRILTLEAALRGFKDPKTKQPLLPPAPTSSPPTSS
;
A
#
# COMPACT_ATOMS: atom_id res chain seq x y z
N MET A 1 27.23 4.59 21.56
CA MET A 1 28.59 4.75 20.99
C MET A 1 29.29 3.40 20.71
N VAL A 2 28.62 2.34 20.21
CA VAL A 2 29.25 1.02 19.90
C VAL A 2 28.75 0.40 18.57
N ALA A 3 28.23 1.19 17.63
CA ALA A 3 27.72 0.66 16.35
C ALA A 3 28.83 0.44 15.29
N LEU A 4 29.92 1.22 15.37
CA LEU A 4 31.04 1.16 14.42
C LEU A 4 31.76 -0.20 14.33
N PRO A 5 32.06 -0.91 15.44
CA PRO A 5 32.71 -2.23 15.35
C PRO A 5 31.77 -3.33 14.86
N LEU A 6 30.47 -3.28 15.21
CA LEU A 6 29.49 -4.27 14.75
C LEU A 6 29.29 -4.19 13.24
N PHE A 7 29.24 -2.97 12.68
CA PHE A 7 29.14 -2.76 11.24
C PHE A 7 30.38 -3.28 10.49
N LYS A 8 31.58 -3.10 11.05
CA LYS A 8 32.82 -3.67 10.48
C LYS A 8 32.83 -5.20 10.53
N LEU A 9 32.37 -5.81 11.62
CA LEU A 9 32.28 -7.26 11.72
C LEU A 9 31.20 -7.83 10.79
N ALA A 10 30.06 -7.16 10.67
CA ALA A 10 29.02 -7.54 9.72
C ALA A 10 29.54 -7.48 8.28
N THR A 11 30.17 -6.37 7.87
CA THR A 11 30.74 -6.25 6.51
C THR A 11 31.85 -7.29 6.24
N LEU A 12 32.65 -7.65 7.24
CA LEU A 12 33.66 -8.71 7.13
C LEU A 12 33.01 -10.12 7.06
N PHE A 13 31.91 -10.33 7.78
CA PHE A 13 31.11 -11.56 7.73
C PHE A 13 30.42 -11.74 6.38
N ILE A 14 29.81 -10.69 5.82
CA ILE A 14 29.28 -10.68 4.44
C ILE A 14 30.37 -11.10 3.45
N ARG A 15 31.58 -10.53 3.59
CA ARG A 15 32.71 -10.87 2.73
C ARG A 15 33.16 -12.33 2.89
N HIS A 16 33.08 -12.87 4.11
CA HIS A 16 33.45 -14.25 4.39
C HIS A 16 32.44 -15.24 3.82
N VAL A 17 31.14 -14.99 4.00
CA VAL A 17 30.10 -15.87 3.47
C VAL A 17 30.09 -15.84 1.94
N SER A 18 30.22 -14.66 1.33
CA SER A 18 30.28 -14.51 -0.13
C SER A 18 31.50 -15.21 -0.74
N LYS A 19 32.71 -15.00 -0.18
CA LYS A 19 33.94 -15.56 -0.76
C LYS A 19 34.17 -17.03 -0.44
N TYR A 20 33.82 -17.48 0.76
CA TYR A 20 34.08 -18.86 1.19
C TYR A 20 32.88 -19.79 1.02
N GLY A 21 31.65 -19.29 1.08
CA GLY A 21 30.45 -20.11 0.85
C GLY A 21 30.38 -20.65 -0.58
N ALA A 22 30.52 -19.76 -1.57
CA ALA A 22 30.49 -20.13 -2.98
C ALA A 22 31.63 -21.10 -3.35
N ASN A 23 32.87 -20.81 -2.92
CA ASN A 23 34.01 -21.68 -3.24
C ASN A 23 33.91 -23.07 -2.60
N ARG A 24 33.40 -23.19 -1.37
CA ARG A 24 33.24 -24.49 -0.69
C ARG A 24 32.14 -25.34 -1.33
N ILE A 25 31.03 -24.73 -1.73
CA ILE A 25 29.93 -25.44 -2.41
C ILE A 25 30.40 -25.93 -3.80
N LYS A 26 31.19 -25.13 -4.52
CA LYS A 26 31.79 -25.54 -5.81
C LYS A 26 32.76 -26.71 -5.67
N LEU A 27 33.63 -26.69 -4.64
CA LEU A 27 34.53 -27.80 -4.33
C LEU A 27 33.76 -29.08 -3.98
N GLN A 28 32.77 -29.00 -3.11
CA GLN A 28 31.94 -30.17 -2.74
C GLN A 28 31.09 -30.69 -3.90
N ALA A 29 30.63 -29.82 -4.80
CA ALA A 29 29.92 -30.25 -6.01
C ALA A 29 30.84 -30.96 -7.02
N HIS A 30 32.14 -30.74 -6.94
CA HIS A 30 33.11 -31.50 -7.73
C HIS A 30 33.44 -32.86 -7.08
N GLU A 31 33.47 -32.91 -5.76
CA GLU A 31 33.80 -34.14 -5.00
C GLU A 31 32.62 -35.12 -4.88
N HIS A 32 31.37 -34.63 -4.89
CA HIS A 32 30.20 -35.48 -4.69
C HIS A 32 29.16 -35.36 -5.82
N PRO A 33 29.00 -36.42 -6.66
CA PRO A 33 28.07 -36.39 -7.80
C PRO A 33 26.60 -36.31 -7.37
N LYS A 34 26.23 -36.92 -6.23
CA LYS A 34 24.86 -36.82 -5.67
C LYS A 34 24.54 -35.39 -5.24
N PHE A 35 25.49 -34.72 -4.60
CA PHE A 35 25.34 -33.34 -4.16
C PHE A 35 25.26 -32.39 -5.37
N ARG A 36 26.06 -32.63 -6.40
CA ARG A 36 25.98 -31.87 -7.68
C ARG A 36 24.59 -31.95 -8.31
N GLN A 37 24.00 -33.14 -8.41
CA GLN A 37 22.65 -33.29 -8.96
C GLN A 37 21.60 -32.58 -8.11
N PHE A 38 21.74 -32.62 -6.79
CA PHE A 38 20.88 -31.88 -5.86
C PHE A 38 21.01 -30.37 -6.08
N ALA A 39 22.22 -29.82 -5.99
CA ALA A 39 22.49 -28.41 -6.19
C ALA A 39 22.04 -27.93 -7.58
N ALA A 40 22.26 -28.74 -8.62
CA ALA A 40 21.75 -28.45 -9.96
C ALA A 40 20.21 -28.39 -10.00
N LYS A 41 19.49 -29.34 -9.38
CA LYS A 41 18.01 -29.31 -9.33
C LYS A 41 17.49 -28.04 -8.66
N TYR A 42 18.06 -27.65 -7.53
CA TYR A 42 17.65 -26.43 -6.83
C TYR A 42 18.06 -25.16 -7.59
N GLY A 43 19.27 -25.12 -8.15
CA GLY A 43 19.71 -24.04 -9.02
C GLY A 43 18.81 -23.83 -10.24
N GLN A 44 18.36 -24.91 -10.86
CA GLN A 44 17.37 -24.86 -11.95
C GLN A 44 16.02 -24.33 -11.47
N SER A 45 15.55 -24.76 -10.30
CA SER A 45 14.30 -24.25 -9.71
C SER A 45 14.37 -22.75 -9.48
N ILE A 46 15.46 -22.26 -8.86
CA ILE A 46 15.70 -20.83 -8.63
C ILE A 46 15.75 -20.07 -9.97
N HIS A 47 16.45 -20.60 -10.98
CA HIS A 47 16.47 -19.96 -12.30
C HIS A 47 15.08 -19.87 -12.94
N GLN A 48 14.30 -20.96 -12.88
CA GLN A 48 12.92 -20.97 -13.39
C GLN A 48 12.05 -19.98 -12.63
N LEU A 49 12.19 -19.87 -11.30
CA LEU A 49 11.49 -18.90 -10.48
C LEU A 49 11.88 -17.47 -10.87
N ASN A 50 13.18 -17.17 -11.02
CA ASN A 50 13.64 -15.85 -11.43
C ASN A 50 13.10 -15.44 -12.81
N MET A 51 13.11 -16.36 -13.79
CA MET A 51 12.53 -16.11 -15.12
C MET A 51 11.01 -15.96 -15.08
N ARG A 52 10.31 -16.75 -14.27
CA ARG A 52 8.86 -16.60 -14.07
C ARG A 52 8.51 -15.25 -13.46
N LEU A 53 9.22 -14.84 -12.42
CA LEU A 53 9.02 -13.55 -11.76
C LEU A 53 9.38 -12.39 -12.69
N SER A 54 10.48 -12.50 -13.43
CA SER A 54 10.88 -11.50 -14.42
C SER A 54 9.83 -11.35 -15.51
N VAL A 55 9.27 -12.45 -16.03
CA VAL A 55 8.18 -12.40 -17.02
C VAL A 55 6.88 -11.90 -16.39
N ALA A 56 6.58 -12.26 -15.14
CA ALA A 56 5.40 -11.76 -14.43
C ALA A 56 5.48 -10.25 -14.19
N LEU A 57 6.68 -9.74 -13.88
CA LEU A 57 6.94 -8.32 -13.65
C LEU A 57 6.96 -7.54 -14.97
N LEU A 58 7.61 -8.04 -16.01
CA LEU A 58 7.64 -7.43 -17.35
C LEU A 58 6.28 -7.46 -18.06
N ARG A 59 5.42 -8.41 -17.70
CA ARG A 59 4.01 -8.44 -18.11
C ARG A 59 3.24 -7.43 -17.27
N ASN A 60 3.61 -6.17 -17.44
CA ASN A 60 3.15 -5.03 -16.66
C ASN A 60 1.62 -5.01 -16.60
N VAL A 61 1.10 -5.22 -15.39
CA VAL A 61 -0.30 -5.04 -15.02
C VAL A 61 -0.77 -3.63 -15.44
N ASP A 62 0.11 -2.63 -15.40
CA ASP A 62 -0.18 -1.25 -15.83
C ASP A 62 -0.34 -1.09 -17.35
N ALA A 63 0.37 -1.87 -18.16
CA ALA A 63 0.18 -1.85 -19.62
C ALA A 63 -1.12 -2.59 -20.00
N GLU A 64 -1.49 -3.62 -19.23
CA GLU A 64 -2.78 -4.30 -19.37
C GLU A 64 -3.94 -3.41 -18.88
N ILE A 65 -3.77 -2.65 -17.79
CA ILE A 65 -4.73 -1.65 -17.29
C ILE A 65 -4.87 -0.50 -18.29
N LYS A 66 -3.77 0.10 -18.78
CA LYS A 66 -3.84 1.16 -19.80
C LYS A 66 -4.38 0.65 -21.14
N ALA A 67 -4.13 -0.61 -21.51
CA ALA A 67 -4.72 -1.21 -22.70
C ALA A 67 -6.22 -1.50 -22.51
N ARG A 68 -6.65 -1.88 -21.30
CA ARG A 68 -8.06 -2.02 -20.92
C ARG A 68 -8.75 -0.66 -20.88
N GLU A 69 -8.16 0.37 -20.27
CA GLU A 69 -8.69 1.73 -20.26
C GLU A 69 -8.75 2.35 -21.67
N LYS A 70 -7.79 2.06 -22.56
CA LYS A 70 -7.84 2.49 -23.97
C LYS A 70 -8.80 1.68 -24.84
N ALA A 71 -9.11 0.44 -24.47
CA ALA A 71 -10.11 -0.39 -25.13
C ALA A 71 -11.53 -0.15 -24.57
N GLU A 72 -11.63 0.26 -23.30
CA GLU A 72 -12.85 0.65 -22.60
C GLU A 72 -13.16 2.15 -22.78
N ALA A 73 -12.19 2.97 -23.19
CA ALA A 73 -12.43 4.28 -23.79
C ALA A 73 -13.21 4.06 -25.09
N PRO A 74 -14.54 4.22 -25.07
CA PRO A 74 -15.37 3.82 -26.19
C PRO A 74 -15.24 4.91 -27.26
N THR A 75 -14.52 4.59 -28.33
CA THR A 75 -14.88 5.13 -29.64
C THR A 75 -16.37 4.82 -29.84
N VAL A 76 -17.17 5.88 -29.91
CA VAL A 76 -18.62 5.90 -30.14
C VAL A 76 -19.00 4.85 -31.19
N LYS A 77 -19.45 3.68 -30.75
CA LYS A 77 -20.18 2.75 -31.61
C LYS A 77 -21.61 3.29 -31.73
N THR A 78 -22.01 3.57 -32.95
CA THR A 78 -23.38 3.96 -33.33
C THR A 78 -24.40 2.99 -32.72
N LYS A 79 -25.50 3.51 -32.16
CA LYS A 79 -26.55 2.76 -31.44
C LYS A 79 -26.98 1.44 -32.13
N GLU A 80 -26.99 1.40 -33.45
CA GLU A 80 -27.35 0.20 -34.23
C GLU A 80 -26.36 -0.98 -34.10
N GLN A 81 -25.08 -0.72 -33.84
CA GLN A 81 -24.10 -1.78 -33.62
C GLN A 81 -24.31 -2.44 -32.25
N ILE A 82 -24.79 -1.66 -31.28
CA ILE A 82 -25.09 -2.13 -29.93
C ILE A 82 -26.31 -3.06 -29.98
N GLU A 83 -27.39 -2.66 -30.67
CA GLU A 83 -28.60 -3.48 -30.79
C GLU A 83 -28.36 -4.80 -31.55
N LYS A 84 -27.52 -4.77 -32.60
CA LYS A 84 -27.16 -5.99 -33.34
C LYS A 84 -26.24 -6.90 -32.52
N GLU A 85 -25.30 -6.35 -31.76
CA GLU A 85 -24.42 -7.12 -30.88
C GLU A 85 -25.19 -7.71 -29.69
N GLU A 86 -26.18 -6.99 -29.16
CA GLU A 86 -27.09 -7.43 -28.09
C GLU A 86 -28.07 -8.51 -28.58
N ALA A 87 -28.58 -8.39 -29.80
CA ALA A 87 -29.44 -9.41 -30.42
C ALA A 87 -28.67 -10.71 -30.74
N ILE A 88 -27.38 -10.63 -31.10
CA ILE A 88 -26.52 -11.79 -31.30
C ILE A 88 -26.16 -12.42 -29.94
N ARG A 89 -25.87 -11.61 -28.92
CA ARG A 89 -25.54 -12.05 -27.55
C ARG A 89 -26.75 -12.63 -26.79
N ALA A 90 -27.96 -12.19 -27.11
CA ALA A 90 -29.21 -12.75 -26.58
C ALA A 90 -29.60 -14.09 -27.25
N LYS A 91 -29.21 -14.29 -28.53
CA LYS A 91 -29.47 -15.54 -29.26
C LYS A 91 -28.39 -16.61 -29.03
N HIS A 92 -27.14 -16.18 -28.95
CA HIS A 92 -26.01 -17.03 -28.62
C HIS A 92 -25.45 -16.54 -27.28
N GLY A 93 -26.06 -17.00 -26.18
CA GLY A 93 -25.53 -16.74 -24.84
C GLY A 93 -24.04 -17.09 -24.81
N GLU A 94 -23.23 -16.22 -24.20
CA GLU A 94 -21.77 -16.35 -24.17
C GLU A 94 -21.39 -17.79 -23.82
N THR A 95 -20.77 -18.50 -24.77
CA THR A 95 -20.41 -19.90 -24.53
C THR A 95 -19.54 -19.95 -23.28
N SER A 96 -19.77 -20.92 -22.39
CA SER A 96 -19.08 -20.99 -21.09
C SER A 96 -17.55 -21.04 -21.21
N GLN A 97 -17.05 -21.28 -22.42
CA GLN A 97 -15.64 -21.22 -22.80
C GLN A 97 -15.11 -19.77 -22.96
N GLU A 98 -15.90 -18.83 -23.51
CA GLU A 98 -15.53 -17.41 -23.68
C GLU A 98 -15.54 -16.65 -22.35
N VAL A 99 -16.52 -16.91 -21.49
CA VAL A 99 -16.60 -16.33 -20.13
C VAL A 99 -15.46 -16.88 -19.25
N ARG A 100 -15.12 -18.17 -19.38
CA ARG A 100 -14.01 -18.80 -18.65
C ARG A 100 -12.64 -18.36 -19.18
N ALA A 101 -12.52 -18.03 -20.47
CA ALA A 101 -11.31 -17.46 -21.06
C ALA A 101 -11.07 -16.00 -20.63
N LYS A 102 -12.12 -15.18 -20.52
CA LYS A 102 -12.03 -13.80 -20.00
C LYS A 102 -11.70 -13.74 -18.50
N ARG A 103 -12.08 -14.76 -17.73
CA ARG A 103 -11.96 -14.77 -16.26
C ARG A 103 -10.66 -15.39 -15.74
N ASN A 104 -9.87 -16.05 -16.58
CA ASN A 104 -8.65 -16.68 -16.10
C ASN A 104 -7.55 -15.61 -15.99
N PRO A 105 -7.16 -15.19 -14.78
CA PRO A 105 -6.21 -14.12 -14.62
C PRO A 105 -4.88 -14.60 -15.23
N SER A 106 -4.39 -13.83 -16.19
CA SER A 106 -3.22 -14.04 -17.05
C SER A 106 -1.95 -14.50 -16.29
N PHE A 107 -1.89 -14.23 -14.99
CA PHE A 107 -0.88 -14.66 -14.04
C PHE A 107 -0.71 -16.19 -13.96
N ILE A 108 -1.79 -16.98 -13.97
CA ILE A 108 -1.71 -18.46 -13.85
C ILE A 108 -0.95 -19.08 -15.04
N SER A 109 -1.05 -18.47 -16.23
CA SER A 109 -0.35 -18.94 -17.44
C SER A 109 1.18 -18.82 -17.35
N VAL A 110 1.68 -17.85 -16.58
CA VAL A 110 3.12 -17.59 -16.42
C VAL A 110 3.77 -18.68 -15.56
N TRP A 111 3.10 -19.11 -14.50
CA TRP A 111 3.57 -20.19 -13.62
C TRP A 111 3.61 -21.56 -14.31
N LYS A 112 2.84 -21.76 -15.38
CA LYS A 112 2.84 -22.99 -16.20
C LYS A 112 3.96 -23.02 -17.25
N ARG A 113 4.62 -21.89 -17.54
CA ARG A 113 5.69 -21.81 -18.54
C ARG A 113 6.97 -22.50 -18.04
N LYS A 114 7.60 -23.30 -18.90
CA LYS A 114 8.88 -23.99 -18.66
C LYS A 114 9.96 -23.32 -19.50
N PHE A 115 10.98 -22.75 -18.83
CA PHE A 115 12.10 -22.10 -19.50
C PHE A 115 13.22 -23.10 -19.83
N ARG A 116 14.13 -22.74 -20.74
CA ARG A 116 15.28 -23.60 -21.07
C ARG A 116 16.17 -23.77 -19.83
N PRO A 117 16.58 -25.00 -19.49
CA PRO A 117 17.42 -25.22 -18.33
C PRO A 117 18.84 -24.69 -18.56
N LEU A 118 19.48 -24.24 -17.48
CA LEU A 118 20.88 -23.83 -17.50
C LEU A 118 21.82 -25.04 -17.61
N PRO A 119 23.07 -24.85 -18.04
CA PRO A 119 24.09 -25.87 -17.86
C PRO A 119 24.30 -26.15 -16.36
N GLU A 120 24.52 -27.41 -15.99
CA GLU A 120 24.53 -27.86 -14.59
C GLU A 120 25.50 -27.07 -13.72
N GLY A 121 26.71 -26.80 -14.19
CA GLY A 121 27.71 -26.05 -13.42
C GLY A 121 27.24 -24.64 -13.04
N LYS A 122 26.57 -23.93 -13.96
CA LYS A 122 26.00 -22.60 -13.67
C LYS A 122 24.83 -22.68 -12.70
N ALA A 123 24.04 -23.76 -12.73
CA ALA A 123 22.94 -23.95 -11.79
C ALA A 123 23.47 -24.19 -10.36
N VAL A 124 24.54 -24.96 -10.21
CA VAL A 124 25.22 -25.18 -8.93
C VAL A 124 25.78 -23.85 -8.38
N ASP A 125 26.41 -23.05 -9.24
CA ASP A 125 26.94 -21.75 -8.84
C ASP A 125 25.83 -20.81 -8.35
N LEU A 126 24.73 -20.72 -9.10
CA LEU A 126 23.58 -19.91 -8.73
C LEU A 126 22.93 -20.37 -7.41
N PHE A 127 22.87 -21.69 -7.19
CA PHE A 127 22.41 -22.26 -5.93
C PHE A 127 23.32 -21.89 -4.76
N ALA A 128 24.64 -21.94 -4.97
CA ALA A 128 25.63 -21.58 -3.97
C ALA A 128 25.52 -20.11 -3.55
N ASP A 129 25.40 -19.21 -4.52
CA ASP A 129 25.28 -17.76 -4.27
C ASP A 129 23.98 -17.45 -3.50
N VAL A 130 22.84 -18.02 -3.92
CA VAL A 130 21.55 -17.78 -3.27
C VAL A 130 21.49 -18.35 -1.84
N ILE A 131 22.12 -19.49 -1.58
CA ILE A 131 22.22 -20.03 -0.21
C ILE A 131 23.09 -19.15 0.67
N GLY A 132 24.23 -18.68 0.15
CA GLY A 132 25.13 -17.79 0.89
C GLY A 132 24.43 -16.50 1.29
N ASP A 133 23.81 -15.84 0.32
CA ASP A 133 23.08 -14.59 0.56
C ASP A 133 21.84 -14.82 1.45
N GLY A 134 21.10 -15.90 1.21
CA GLY A 134 19.93 -16.28 2.01
C GLY A 134 20.27 -16.52 3.48
N PHE A 135 21.43 -17.13 3.77
CA PHE A 135 21.89 -17.33 5.14
C PHE A 135 22.21 -16.00 5.85
N ILE A 136 22.87 -15.07 5.16
CA ILE A 136 23.16 -13.73 5.71
C ILE A 136 21.86 -12.99 6.00
N LEU A 137 20.92 -13.00 5.05
CA LEU A 137 19.62 -12.36 5.20
C LEU A 137 18.81 -12.99 6.34
N PHE A 138 18.88 -14.31 6.51
CA PHE A 138 18.24 -15.00 7.63
C PHE A 138 18.83 -14.57 8.97
N VAL A 139 20.15 -14.52 9.11
CA VAL A 139 20.81 -14.07 10.35
C VAL A 139 20.47 -12.60 10.64
N ALA A 140 20.52 -11.73 9.63
CA ALA A 140 20.14 -10.33 9.76
C ALA A 140 18.68 -10.18 10.19
N ALA A 141 17.76 -10.89 9.51
CA ALA A 141 16.34 -10.89 9.85
C ALA A 141 16.10 -11.45 11.26
N ALA A 142 16.82 -12.50 11.67
CA ALA A 142 16.71 -13.06 13.01
C ALA A 142 17.15 -12.06 14.09
N ILE A 143 18.23 -11.31 13.86
CA ILE A 143 18.67 -10.24 14.78
C ILE A 143 17.64 -9.11 14.82
N ILE A 144 17.14 -8.67 13.67
CA ILE A 144 16.13 -7.61 13.58
C ILE A 144 14.83 -8.04 14.27
N LEU A 145 14.38 -9.28 14.04
CA LEU A 145 13.18 -9.84 14.69
C LEU A 145 13.40 -10.00 16.19
N TYR A 146 14.57 -10.46 16.62
CA TYR A 146 14.91 -10.58 18.04
C TYR A 146 14.90 -9.21 18.73
N GLU A 147 15.47 -8.20 18.10
CA GLU A 147 15.45 -6.83 18.61
C GLU A 147 14.03 -6.26 18.57
N SER A 148 13.26 -6.48 17.51
CA SER A 148 11.86 -6.04 17.42
C SER A 148 10.99 -6.66 18.52
N LEU A 149 11.13 -7.97 18.78
CA LEU A 149 10.43 -8.66 19.86
C LEU A 149 10.83 -8.15 21.24
N ARG A 150 12.11 -7.80 21.43
CA ARG A 150 12.62 -7.23 22.69
C ARG A 150 12.29 -5.75 22.85
N LEU A 151 12.24 -4.98 21.77
CA LEU A 151 11.89 -3.56 21.74
C LEU A 151 10.41 -3.38 22.04
N SER A 152 9.53 -4.26 21.53
CA SER A 152 8.10 -4.25 21.87
C SER A 152 7.81 -4.49 23.37
N GLN A 153 8.79 -4.91 24.17
CA GLN A 153 8.66 -5.02 25.63
C GLN A 153 8.95 -3.71 26.37
N LYS A 154 9.53 -2.70 25.70
CA LYS A 154 9.67 -1.36 26.28
C LYS A 154 8.52 -0.50 25.77
N PRO A 155 7.63 0.03 26.64
CA PRO A 155 6.62 0.97 26.21
C PRO A 155 7.32 2.17 25.58
N ASP A 156 7.03 2.44 24.32
CA ASP A 156 7.54 3.61 23.62
C ASP A 156 7.15 4.86 24.43
N SER A 157 8.13 5.59 24.94
CA SER A 157 7.89 6.94 25.49
C SER A 157 7.19 7.84 24.45
N ASN A 158 7.31 7.51 23.17
CA ASN A 158 6.56 8.11 22.09
C ASN A 158 5.06 7.74 22.11
N ALA A 159 4.69 6.52 22.50
CA ALA A 159 3.29 6.13 22.66
C ALA A 159 2.64 6.85 23.86
N GLU A 160 3.39 7.08 24.93
CA GLU A 160 2.94 7.91 26.06
C GLU A 160 2.75 9.37 25.65
N LYS A 161 3.70 9.96 24.91
CA LYS A 161 3.57 11.31 24.35
C LYS A 161 2.39 11.44 23.37
N LEU A 162 2.14 10.41 22.56
CA LEU A 162 0.98 10.37 21.66
C LEU A 162 -0.32 10.38 22.46
N LYS A 163 -0.40 9.62 23.56
CA LYS A 163 -1.56 9.63 24.45
C LYS A 163 -1.75 10.99 25.12
N GLU A 164 -0.68 11.61 25.60
CA GLU A 164 -0.74 12.95 26.21
C GLU A 164 -1.22 14.00 25.20
N LEU A 165 -0.67 13.99 23.98
CA LEU A 165 -1.11 14.88 22.90
C LEU A 165 -2.58 14.65 22.55
N SER A 166 -3.01 13.39 22.42
CA SER A 166 -4.42 13.05 22.15
C SER A 166 -5.35 13.58 23.23
N GLN A 167 -4.97 13.46 24.51
CA GLN A 167 -5.75 14.00 25.62
C GLN A 167 -5.85 15.53 25.57
N ARG A 168 -4.77 16.22 25.21
CA ARG A 168 -4.79 17.69 25.05
C ARG A 168 -5.69 18.12 23.89
N PHE A 169 -5.69 17.38 22.78
CA PHE A 169 -6.62 17.62 21.67
C PHE A 169 -8.07 17.46 22.11
N ASP A 170 -8.41 16.36 22.80
CA ASP A 170 -9.76 16.13 23.32
C ASP A 170 -10.21 17.21 24.31
N GLU A 171 -9.27 17.75 25.11
CA GLU A 171 -9.55 18.85 26.03
C GLU A 171 -9.78 20.17 25.29
N LEU A 172 -9.00 20.48 24.26
CA LEU A 172 -9.19 21.67 23.42
C LEU A 172 -10.52 21.61 22.67
N ASP A 173 -10.87 20.47 22.07
CA ASP A 173 -12.15 20.25 21.39
C ASP A 173 -13.36 20.48 22.31
N LYS A 174 -13.24 20.09 23.58
CA LYS A 174 -14.29 20.35 24.59
C LYS A 174 -14.41 21.83 24.90
N ARG A 175 -13.28 22.52 25.11
CA ARG A 175 -13.26 23.96 25.36
C ARG A 175 -13.85 24.74 24.19
N GLU A 176 -13.57 24.34 22.97
CA GLU A 176 -14.14 24.95 21.77
C GLU A 176 -15.66 24.80 21.72
N LYS A 177 -16.18 23.59 22.00
CA LYS A 177 -17.63 23.34 22.10
C LYS A 177 -18.31 24.15 23.20
N ASP A 178 -17.70 24.22 24.38
CA ASP A 178 -18.25 25.00 25.51
C ASP A 178 -18.31 26.50 25.16
N LEU A 179 -17.28 27.01 24.49
CA LEU A 179 -17.24 28.39 24.01
C LEU A 179 -18.33 28.63 22.94
N GLU A 180 -18.48 27.75 21.96
CA GLU A 180 -19.53 27.85 20.95
C GLU A 180 -20.94 27.86 21.58
N GLU A 181 -21.18 27.04 22.60
CA GLU A 181 -22.45 27.03 23.32
C GLU A 181 -22.68 28.37 24.06
N SER A 182 -21.63 28.93 24.66
CA SER A 182 -21.72 30.24 25.32
C SER A 182 -22.03 31.35 24.31
N GLU A 183 -21.38 31.36 23.16
CA GLU A 183 -21.62 32.33 22.08
C GLU A 183 -23.05 32.23 21.55
N LYS A 184 -23.55 31.01 21.31
CA LYS A 184 -24.95 30.77 20.92
C LYS A 184 -25.91 31.30 21.98
N HIS A 185 -25.62 31.08 23.26
CA HIS A 185 -26.44 31.59 24.35
C HIS A 185 -26.45 33.13 24.37
N TYR A 186 -25.30 33.79 24.25
CA TYR A 186 -25.23 35.26 24.16
C TYR A 186 -25.98 35.81 22.95
N GLN A 187 -25.79 35.23 21.76
CA GLN A 187 -26.50 35.63 20.55
C GLN A 187 -28.02 35.52 20.73
N SER A 188 -28.52 34.42 21.32
CA SER A 188 -29.95 34.27 21.58
C SER A 188 -30.50 35.36 22.52
N ARG A 189 -29.74 35.71 23.58
CA ARG A 189 -30.13 36.78 24.52
C ARG A 189 -30.20 38.12 23.81
N ILE A 190 -29.19 38.45 23.01
CA ILE A 190 -29.17 39.69 22.22
C ILE A 190 -30.37 39.73 21.27
N LEU A 191 -30.65 38.66 20.51
CA LEU A 191 -31.80 38.61 19.61
C LEU A 191 -33.14 38.80 20.34
N THR A 192 -33.31 38.20 21.52
CA THR A 192 -34.52 38.39 22.34
C THR A 192 -34.66 39.83 22.84
N LEU A 193 -33.56 40.46 23.25
CA LEU A 193 -33.53 41.85 23.68
C LEU A 193 -33.83 42.79 22.50
N GLU A 194 -33.21 42.57 21.34
CA GLU A 194 -33.49 43.32 20.11
C GLU A 194 -34.95 43.18 19.68
N ALA A 195 -35.53 41.98 19.76
CA ALA A 195 -36.93 41.75 19.44
C ALA A 195 -37.87 42.47 20.43
N ALA A 196 -37.58 42.41 21.73
CA ALA A 196 -38.34 43.14 22.75
C ALA A 196 -38.25 44.66 22.55
N LEU A 197 -37.05 45.18 22.25
CA LEU A 197 -36.82 46.59 21.93
C LEU A 197 -37.54 47.02 20.64
N ARG A 198 -37.59 46.15 19.61
CA ARG A 198 -38.36 46.40 18.37
C ARG A 198 -39.86 46.40 18.58
N GLY A 199 -40.37 45.58 19.50
CA GLY A 199 -41.79 45.57 19.89
C GLY A 199 -42.21 46.82 20.67
N PHE A 200 -41.25 47.50 21.31
CA PHE A 200 -41.47 48.74 22.02
C PHE A 200 -41.43 49.92 21.04
N LYS A 201 -42.58 50.53 20.75
CA LYS A 201 -42.71 51.67 19.85
C LYS A 201 -42.80 52.96 20.65
N ASP A 202 -41.99 53.96 20.32
CA ASP A 202 -41.99 55.22 21.07
C ASP A 202 -43.35 55.92 21.00
N PRO A 203 -43.96 56.29 22.15
CA PRO A 203 -45.33 56.82 22.19
C PRO A 203 -45.47 58.20 21.54
N LYS A 204 -44.36 58.93 21.34
CA LYS A 204 -44.36 60.29 20.75
C LYS A 204 -44.06 60.33 19.25
N THR A 205 -43.32 59.37 18.70
CA THR A 205 -42.82 59.39 17.31
C THR A 205 -43.30 58.20 16.46
N LYS A 206 -43.88 57.14 17.06
CA LYS A 206 -44.42 55.93 16.38
C LYS A 206 -43.45 55.22 15.42
N GLN A 207 -42.15 55.47 15.50
CA GLN A 207 -41.11 54.81 14.71
C GLN A 207 -40.41 53.72 15.54
N PRO A 208 -39.91 52.64 14.91
CA PRO A 208 -39.13 51.62 15.60
C PRO A 208 -37.76 52.18 16.04
N LEU A 209 -37.32 51.84 17.26
CA LEU A 209 -36.09 52.35 17.88
C LEU A 209 -34.78 51.82 17.28
N LEU A 210 -34.81 50.78 16.44
CA LEU A 210 -33.63 50.15 15.83
C LEU A 210 -33.79 49.96 14.31
N PRO A 211 -32.69 50.07 13.53
CA PRO A 211 -32.70 49.80 12.09
C PRO A 211 -32.98 48.31 11.76
N PRO A 212 -33.39 47.99 10.50
CA PRO A 212 -33.68 46.61 10.10
C PRO A 212 -32.45 45.71 10.22
N ALA A 213 -32.68 44.43 10.54
CA ALA A 213 -31.60 43.47 10.79
C ALA A 213 -30.60 43.42 9.63
N PRO A 214 -29.28 43.38 9.90
CA PRO A 214 -28.30 43.12 8.84
C PRO A 214 -28.57 41.74 8.24
N THR A 215 -28.73 41.68 6.92
CA THR A 215 -28.81 40.43 6.16
C THR A 215 -27.53 39.64 6.37
N SER A 216 -27.65 38.41 6.88
CA SER A 216 -26.54 37.48 7.07
C SER A 216 -25.78 37.27 5.75
N SER A 217 -24.57 37.81 5.64
CA SER A 217 -23.62 37.42 4.60
C SER A 217 -23.04 36.04 4.97
N PRO A 218 -22.98 35.08 4.05
CA PRO A 218 -22.44 33.76 4.34
C PRO A 218 -20.94 33.83 4.66
N PRO A 219 -20.40 32.89 5.47
CA PRO A 219 -19.00 32.89 5.85
C PRO A 219 -18.12 32.68 4.61
N THR A 220 -17.22 33.64 4.37
CA THR A 220 -16.16 33.54 3.36
C THR A 220 -15.20 32.43 3.79
N SER A 221 -15.26 31.31 3.10
CA SER A 221 -14.27 30.23 3.18
C SER A 221 -12.94 30.69 2.59
N SER A 222 -11.88 30.64 3.40
CA SER A 222 -10.48 30.72 2.97
C SER A 222 -9.65 29.75 3.78
#